data_AF-A0A9E0ZTP4-F1
#
_entry.id   AF-A0A9E0ZTP4-F1
#
_cell.length_a   1.000
_cell.length_b   1.000
_cell.length_c   1.000
_cell.angle_alpha   90.00
_cell.angle_beta   90.00
_cell.angle_gamma   90.00
#
_symmetry.space_group_name_H-M   'P 1'
#
loop_
_entity.id
_entity.type
_entity.pdbx_description
1 polymer ?
#
loop_
_entity_poly.entity_id
_entity_poly.type
_entity_poly.pdbx_seq_one_letter_code
_entity_poly.pdbx_strand_id
1 'polypeptide(L)' 'EYGAAKMPMFLEAEVLSTLDALDATIYEITNAVGSVGCGEFTDRQWALDNRKLYNHSLGEADHRVNLEK' A
#
# COMPACT_ATOMS: atom_id res chain seq x y z
N GLU A 1 22.75 8.93 -10.17
CA GLU A 1 23.28 8.17 -9.02
C GLU A 1 22.09 7.71 -8.18
N TYR A 2 21.56 6.52 -8.45
CA TYR A 2 20.53 5.93 -7.58
C TYR A 2 21.27 5.03 -6.61
N GLY A 3 21.34 5.52 -5.37
CA GLY A 3 22.11 4.95 -4.27
C GLY A 3 21.89 3.45 -4.18
N ALA A 4 23.00 2.73 -4.00
CA ALA A 4 23.02 1.28 -3.89
C ALA A 4 21.98 0.81 -2.86
N ALA A 5 20.82 0.35 -3.35
CA ALA A 5 19.89 -0.44 -2.57
C ALA A 5 20.65 -1.70 -2.19
N LYS A 6 21.26 -1.67 -1.00
CA LYS A 6 22.05 -2.77 -0.50
C LYS A 6 21.08 -3.90 -0.21
N MET A 7 21.31 -5.05 -0.84
CA MET A 7 20.49 -6.22 -0.57
C MET A 7 20.49 -6.51 0.94
N PRO A 8 19.33 -6.82 1.52
CA PRO A 8 19.21 -7.15 2.93
C PRO A 8 20.13 -8.33 3.27
N MET A 9 20.98 -8.15 4.28
CA MET A 9 22.04 -9.12 4.63
C MET A 9 21.71 -9.94 5.89
N PHE A 10 20.61 -9.64 6.57
CA PHE A 10 20.19 -10.29 7.81
C PHE A 10 18.65 -10.35 7.87
N LEU A 11 18.14 -11.27 8.69
CA LEU A 11 16.70 -11.58 8.75
C LEU A 11 15.84 -10.35 9.03
N GLU A 12 16.21 -9.52 10.00
CA GLU A 12 15.44 -8.32 10.36
C GLU A 12 15.40 -7.30 9.22
N ALA A 13 16.49 -7.16 8.43
CA ALA A 13 16.51 -6.29 7.27
C ALA A 13 15.61 -6.80 6.14
N GLU A 14 15.50 -8.12 5.96
CA GLU A 14 14.61 -8.69 4.95
C GLU A 14 13.14 -8.49 5.33
N VAL A 15 12.82 -8.68 6.62
CA VAL A 15 11.49 -8.37 7.16
C VAL A 15 11.17 -6.88 6.98
N LEU A 16 12.11 -5.98 7.30
CA LEU A 16 11.92 -4.55 7.15
C LEU A 16 11.75 -4.13 5.68
N SER A 17 12.55 -4.68 4.77
CA SER A 17 12.43 -4.40 3.34
C SER A 17 11.09 -4.89 2.78
N THR A 18 10.60 -6.03 3.26
CA THR A 18 9.28 -6.56 2.88
C THR A 18 8.17 -5.67 3.41
N LEU A 19 8.31 -5.17 4.64
CA LEU A 19 7.37 -4.23 5.25
C LEU A 19 7.30 -2.92 4.45
N ASP A 20 8.44 -2.38 4.03
CA ASP A 20 8.53 -1.16 3.22
C ASP A 20 7.84 -1.34 1.86
N ALA A 21 8.10 -2.45 1.17
CA ALA A 21 7.42 -2.78 -0.08
C ALA A 21 5.91 -2.98 0.11
N LEU A 22 5.50 -3.57 1.22
CA LEU A 22 4.10 -3.73 1.58
C LEU A 22 3.43 -2.37 1.82
N ASP A 23 4.08 -1.45 2.54
CA ASP A 23 3.57 -0.10 2.80
C ASP A 23 3.35 0.68 1.50
N ALA A 24 4.33 0.64 0.59
CA ALA A 24 4.19 1.24 -0.74
C ALA A 24 2.99 0.65 -1.50
N THR A 25 2.82 -0.67 -1.49
CA THR A 25 1.70 -1.35 -2.16
C THR A 25 0.36 -0.94 -1.54
N ILE A 26 0.27 -0.86 -0.21
CA ILE A 26 -0.94 -0.43 0.50
C ILE A 26 -1.29 1.02 0.15
N TYR A 27 -0.30 1.90 0.09
CA TYR A 27 -0.51 3.29 -0.29
C TYR A 27 -1.08 3.40 -1.71
N GLU A 28 -0.53 2.65 -2.67
CA GLU A 28 -1.03 2.64 -4.05
C GLU A 28 -2.48 2.12 -4.14
N ILE A 29 -2.79 1.03 -3.43
CA ILE A 29 -4.15 0.47 -3.35
C ILE A 29 -5.10 1.50 -2.75
N THR A 30 -4.72 2.12 -1.63
CA THR A 30 -5.55 3.08 -0.90
C THR A 30 -5.82 4.33 -1.75
N ASN A 31 -4.79 4.83 -2.45
CA ASN A 31 -4.93 5.99 -3.34
C ASN A 31 -5.83 5.66 -4.54
N ALA A 32 -5.64 4.50 -5.18
CA ALA A 32 -6.48 4.06 -6.29
C ALA A 32 -7.95 3.89 -5.86
N VAL A 33 -8.18 3.24 -4.73
CA VAL A 33 -9.53 3.01 -4.18
C VAL A 33 -10.17 4.30 -3.68
N GLY A 34 -9.40 5.24 -3.11
CA GLY A 34 -9.90 6.54 -2.65
C GLY A 34 -10.39 7.47 -3.77
N SER A 35 -9.89 7.27 -5.00
CA SER A 35 -10.35 8.01 -6.18
C SER A 35 -11.70 7.53 -6.75
N VAL A 36 -12.21 6.37 -6.31
CA VAL A 36 -13.46 5.79 -6.81
C VAL A 36 -14.55 5.75 -5.76
N GLY A 37 -15.80 5.79 -6.21
CA GLY A 37 -16.96 5.72 -5.34
C GLY A 37 -17.03 4.42 -4.55
N CYS A 38 -17.68 4.53 -3.39
CA CYS A 38 -18.05 3.39 -2.57
C CYS A 38 -18.88 2.38 -3.38
N GLY A 39 -18.41 1.13 -3.45
CA GLY A 39 -19.06 0.06 -4.22
C GLY A 39 -18.69 0.01 -5.70
N GLU A 40 -17.77 0.85 -6.16
CA GLU A 40 -17.29 0.86 -7.55
C GLU A 40 -15.93 0.16 -7.70
N PHE A 41 -15.61 -0.22 -8.94
CA PHE A 41 -14.30 -0.72 -9.29
C PHE A 41 -13.40 0.42 -9.74
N THR A 42 -12.14 0.37 -9.31
CA THR A 42 -11.08 1.21 -9.86
C THR A 42 -10.86 0.93 -11.34
N ASP A 43 -10.36 1.95 -12.03
CA ASP A 43 -9.75 1.76 -13.34
C ASP A 43 -8.57 0.80 -13.25
N ARG A 44 -8.15 0.29 -14.41
CA ARG A 44 -7.06 -0.68 -14.50
C ARG A 44 -5.78 -0.08 -13.92
N GLN A 45 -5.32 -0.62 -12.78
CA GLN A 45 -4.12 -0.13 -12.12
C GLN A 45 -2.89 -0.81 -12.70
N TRP A 46 -2.17 -0.13 -13.59
CA TRP A 46 -0.96 -0.67 -14.21
C TRP A 46 0.13 -1.01 -13.18
N ALA A 47 0.24 -0.22 -12.12
CA ALA A 47 1.23 -0.43 -11.06
C ALA A 47 0.94 -1.67 -10.19
N LEU A 48 -0.33 -2.09 -10.11
CA LEU A 48 -0.77 -3.24 -9.31
C LEU A 48 -1.11 -4.43 -10.20
N ASP A 49 -0.13 -4.85 -11.02
CA ASP A 49 -0.26 -5.98 -11.96
C ASP A 49 -1.47 -5.87 -12.91
N ASN A 50 -1.86 -4.65 -13.28
CA ASN A 50 -2.94 -4.41 -14.21
C ASN A 50 -4.32 -4.94 -13.74
N ARG A 51 -4.50 -5.04 -12.42
CA ARG A 51 -5.73 -5.52 -11.77
C ARG A 51 -6.74 -4.39 -11.57
N LYS A 52 -8.02 -4.76 -11.40
CA LYS A 52 -9.08 -3.85 -10.95
C LYS A 52 -9.35 -4.14 -9.49
N LEU A 53 -9.19 -3.12 -8.65
CA LEU A 53 -9.52 -3.17 -7.23
C LEU A 53 -10.98 -2.79 -7.03
N TYR A 54 -11.63 -3.47 -6.09
CA TYR A 54 -12.99 -3.17 -5.69
C TYR A 54 -12.99 -2.31 -4.43
N ASN A 55 -13.67 -1.16 -4.48
CA ASN A 55 -13.87 -0.34 -3.29
C ASN A 55 -15.04 -0.91 -2.47
N HIS A 56 -14.72 -1.75 -1.48
CA HIS A 56 -15.72 -2.41 -0.63
C HIS A 56 -16.33 -1.48 0.46
N SER A 57 -16.24 -0.15 0.36
CA SER A 57 -16.80 0.80 1.35
C SER A 57 -16.19 0.73 2.75
N LEU A 58 -15.43 -0.32 3.07
CA LEU A 58 -15.05 -0.69 4.43
C LEU A 58 -13.99 0.24 5.04
N GLY A 59 -13.72 1.37 4.39
CA GLY A 59 -12.45 2.08 4.46
C GLY A 59 -12.56 3.61 4.43
N GLU A 60 -13.52 4.20 5.14
CA GLU A 60 -13.10 5.29 6.06
C GLU A 60 -12.39 4.63 7.25
N ALA A 61 -11.31 3.90 6.99
CA ALA A 61 -10.37 3.48 8.01
C ALA A 61 -9.45 4.67 8.24
N ASP A 62 -10.06 5.73 8.78
CA ASP A 62 -9.38 6.79 9.49
C ASP A 62 -8.41 6.12 10.46
N HIS A 63 -7.13 6.09 10.09
CA HIS A 63 -6.07 5.53 10.91
C HIS A 63 -5.84 6.46 12.11
N ARG A 64 -6.80 6.48 13.03
CA ARG A 64 -6.66 7.08 14.36
C ARG A 64 -5.76 6.16 15.18
N VAL A 65 -4.45 6.42 15.13
CA VAL A 65 -3.56 5.92 16.17
C VAL A 65 -3.94 6.66 17.46
N ASN A 66 -4.70 6.01 18.35
CA ASN A 66 -4.89 6.53 19.70
C ASN A 66 -3.59 6.35 20.48
N LEU A 67 -2.71 7.35 20.37
CA LEU A 67 -1.53 7.53 21.21
C LEU A 67 -1.97 8.17 22.54
N GLU A 68 -2.85 7.51 23.29
CA GLU A 68 -3.02 7.88 24.69
C GLU A 68 -1.96 7.15 25.53
N LYS A 69 -1.16 7.96 26.24
CA LYS A 69 -0.03 7.57 27.10
C LYS A 69 -0.49 6.87 28.38
#